data_AF-A0A2N2LI80-F1
#
_entry.id   AF-A0A2N2LI80-F1
#
_cell.length_a   1.000
_cell.length_b   1.000
_cell.length_c   1.000
_cell.angle_alpha   90.00
_cell.angle_beta   90.00
_cell.angle_gamma   90.00
#
_symmetry.space_group_name_H-M   'P 1'
#
loop_
_entity.id
_entity.type
_entity.pdbx_description
1 polymer ?
#
loop_
_entity_poly.entity_id
_entity_poly.type
_entity_poly.pdbx_seq_one_letter_code
_entity_poly.pdbx_strand_id
1 'polypeptide(L)' 'MLDIKYLRQNIDLVRQKMDERGQKIDFDRFLGLEAKRRDILQSVESLRNERNSVSKQVGELKKK' A
#
# COMPACT_ATOMS: atom_id res chain seq x y z
N MET A 1 2.55 17.97 6.74
CA MET A 1 2.76 16.71 6.00
C MET A 1 1.52 16.48 5.15
N LEU A 2 1.64 16.22 3.84
CA LEU A 2 0.48 15.94 2.99
C LEU A 2 -0.06 14.53 3.27
N ASP A 3 -1.38 14.37 3.24
CA ASP A 3 -2.02 13.06 3.36
C ASP A 3 -1.65 12.18 2.15
N ILE A 4 -1.25 10.93 2.42
CA ILE A 4 -0.78 9.99 1.39
C ILE A 4 -1.89 9.58 0.40
N LYS A 5 -3.15 9.49 0.87
CA LYS A 5 -4.30 9.21 0.02
C LYS A 5 -4.58 10.40 -0.88
N TYR A 6 -4.53 11.61 -0.32
CA TYR A 6 -4.71 12.83 -1.10
C TYR A 6 -3.63 12.97 -2.18
N LEU A 7 -2.36 12.74 -1.82
CA LEU A 7 -1.24 12.81 -2.75
C LEU A 7 -1.38 11.81 -3.90
N ARG A 8 -1.88 10.61 -3.61
CA ARG A 8 -2.14 9.59 -4.64
C ARG A 8 -3.28 9.96 -5.59
N GLN A 9 -4.35 10.54 -5.06
CA GLN A 9 -5.54 10.91 -5.84
C GLN A 9 -5.32 12.19 -6.66
N ASN A 10 -4.40 13.05 -6.24
CA ASN A 10 -4.23 14.39 -6.79
C ASN A 10 -2.77 14.69 -7.17
N ILE A 11 -2.01 13.69 -7.60
CA ILE A 11 -0.56 13.84 -7.79
C ILE A 11 -0.19 14.92 -8.81
N ASP A 12 -0.99 15.06 -9.88
CA ASP A 12 -0.75 16.06 -10.92
C ASP A 12 -1.01 17.49 -10.40
N LEU A 13 -2.07 17.66 -9.61
CA LEU A 13 -2.35 18.93 -8.93
C LEU A 13 -1.22 19.28 -7.96
N VAL A 14 -0.74 18.31 -7.18
CA VAL A 14 0.38 18.53 -6.25
C VAL A 14 1.65 18.89 -7.01
N ARG A 15 1.95 18.20 -8.13
CA ARG A 15 3.10 18.48 -8.99
C ARG A 15 3.04 19.92 -9.50
N GLN A 16 1.90 20.34 -10.06
CA GLN A 16 1.69 21.72 -10.51
C GLN A 16 1.90 22.73 -9.37
N LYS A 17 1.34 22.47 -8.19
CA LYS A 17 1.49 23.38 -7.02
C LYS A 17 2.90 23.43 -6.47
N MET A 18 3.72 22.40 -6.64
CA MET A 18 5.13 22.43 -6.28
C MET A 18 5.94 23.21 -7.33
N ASP A 19 5.63 23.03 -8.62
CA ASP A 19 6.25 23.79 -9.71
C ASP A 19 5.95 25.30 -9.59
N GLU A 20 4.71 25.69 -9.28
CA GLU A 20 4.32 27.10 -8.98
C GLU A 20 5.15 27.70 -7.82
N ARG A 21 5.64 26.86 -6.91
CA ARG A 21 6.49 27.26 -5.77
C ARG A 21 7.99 27.21 -6.09
N GLY A 22 8.36 26.92 -7.34
CA GLY A 22 9.74 26.77 -7.78
C GLY A 22 10.43 25.51 -7.27
N GLN A 23 9.66 24.53 -6.77
CA GLN A 23 10.19 23.28 -6.26
C GLN A 23 9.90 22.13 -7.24
N LYS A 24 10.93 21.68 -7.95
CA LYS A 24 10.84 20.46 -8.75
C LYS A 24 11.05 19.25 -7.85
N ILE A 25 9.95 18.61 -7.49
CA ILE A 25 9.96 17.35 -6.73
C ILE A 25 9.66 16.20 -7.69
N ASP A 26 10.56 15.23 -7.73
CA ASP A 26 10.32 13.96 -8.43
C ASP A 26 9.41 13.06 -7.59
N PHE A 27 8.16 12.93 -8.04
CA PHE A 27 7.15 12.07 -7.43
C PHE A 27 7.18 10.63 -7.94
N ASP A 28 7.92 10.32 -9.00
CA ASP A 28 7.87 9.02 -9.65
C ASP A 28 8.44 7.94 -8.74
N ARG A 29 9.56 8.24 -8.06
CA ARG A 29 10.11 7.37 -7.02
C ARG A 29 9.14 7.13 -5.88
N PHE A 30 8.41 8.17 -5.45
CA PHE A 30 7.42 8.06 -4.40
C PHE A 30 6.24 7.17 -4.82
N LEU A 31 5.70 7.38 -6.02
CA LEU A 31 4.62 6.57 -6.58
C LEU A 31 5.02 5.09 -6.69
N GLY A 32 6.24 4.81 -7.15
CA GLY A 32 6.76 3.45 -7.24
C GLY A 32 6.87 2.76 -5.88
N LEU A 33 7.38 3.46 -4.86
CA LEU A 33 7.44 2.93 -3.50
C LEU A 33 6.06 2.69 -2.90
N GLU A 34 5.11 3.60 -3.13
CA GLU A 34 3.75 3.45 -2.60
C GLU A 34 2.97 2.33 -3.29
N ALA A 35 3.19 2.11 -4.59
CA ALA A 35 2.64 0.96 -5.31
C ALA A 35 3.18 -0.35 -4.70
N LYS A 36 4.51 -0.49 -4.58
CA LYS A 36 5.14 -1.67 -3.98
C LYS A 36 4.65 -1.92 -2.55
N ARG A 37 4.49 -0.87 -1.75
CA ARG A 37 3.96 -0.97 -0.39
C ARG A 37 2.54 -1.57 -0.37
N ARG A 38 1.66 -1.15 -1.29
CA ARG A 38 0.30 -1.70 -1.38
C ARG A 38 0.29 -3.17 -1.77
N ASP A 39 1.13 -3.56 -2.72
CA ASP A 39 1.22 -4.96 -3.16
C ASP A 39 1.68 -5.88 -2.02
N ILE A 40 2.67 -5.42 -1.24
CA ILE A 40 3.13 -6.12 -0.04
C ILE A 40 2.01 -6.22 0.99
N LEU A 41 1.28 -5.14 1.26
CA LEU A 41 0.17 -5.16 2.22
C LEU A 41 -0.92 -6.15 1.81
N GLN A 42 -1.30 -6.16 0.53
CA GLN A 42 -2.28 -7.11 0.02
C GLN A 42 -1.80 -8.56 0.15
N SER A 43 -0.53 -8.81 -0.16
CA SER A 43 0.09 -10.14 -0.03
C SER A 43 0.09 -10.60 1.43
N VAL A 44 0.43 -9.72 2.36
CA VAL A 44 0.44 -10.02 3.81
C VAL A 44 -0.96 -10.38 4.30
N GLU A 45 -1.99 -9.65 3.89
CA GLU A 45 -3.38 -9.96 4.28
C GLU A 45 -3.85 -11.31 3.71
N SER A 46 -3.46 -11.62 2.47
CA SER A 46 -3.75 -12.93 1.86
C SER A 46 -3.07 -14.08 2.64
N LEU A 47 -1.78 -13.96 2.94
CA LEU A 47 -1.04 -14.97 3.71
C LEU A 47 -1.57 -15.11 5.14
N ARG A 48 -2.01 -14.01 5.76
CA ARG A 48 -2.68 -14.03 7.08
C ARG A 48 -3.96 -14.84 7.02
N ASN A 49 -4.78 -14.62 6.00
CA ASN A 49 -6.03 -15.35 5.81
C ASN A 49 -5.77 -16.85 5.62
N GLU A 50 -4.83 -17.20 4.74
CA GLU A 50 -4.44 -18.57 4.46
C GLU A 50 -3.97 -19.30 5.74
N ARG A 51 -3.03 -18.70 6.48
CA ARG A 51 -2.54 -19.26 7.75
C ARG A 51 -3.66 -19.51 8.74
N ASN A 52 -4.61 -18.58 8.87
CA ASN A 52 -5.73 -18.71 9.79
C ASN A 52 -6.66 -19.85 9.38
N SER A 53 -6.93 -19.98 8.07
CA SER A 53 -7.72 -21.08 7.50
C SER A 53 -7.08 -22.43 7.77
N VAL A 54 -5.78 -22.59 7.47
CA VAL A 54 -5.03 -23.83 7.70
C VAL A 54 -4.96 -24.17 9.19
N SER A 55 -4.70 -23.19 10.06
CA SER A 55 -4.69 -23.39 11.51
C SER A 55 -6.01 -23.95 12.03
N LYS A 56 -7.14 -23.47 11.50
CA LYS A 56 -8.47 -23.96 11.83
C LYS A 56 -8.68 -25.40 11.36
N GLN A 57 -8.32 -25.71 10.11
CA GLN A 57 -8.42 -27.08 9.56
C GLN A 57 -7.61 -28.08 10.37
N VAL A 58 -6.38 -27.73 10.77
CA VAL A 58 -5.54 -28.58 11.63
C VAL A 58 -6.20 -28.83 12.99
N GLY A 59 -6.79 -27.80 13.59
CA GLY A 59 -7.52 -27.93 14.86
C GLY A 59 -8.73 -28.86 14.75
N GLU A 60 -9.45 -28.83 13.62
CA GLU A 60 -10.57 -29.72 13.33
C GLU A 60 -10.13 -31.18 13.13
N LEU A 61 -9.02 -31.39 12.40
CA LEU A 61 -8.45 -32.72 12.17
C LEU A 61 -7.94 -33.37 13.46
N LYS A 62 -7.35 -32.59 14.37
CA LYS A 62 -6.85 -33.09 15.68
C LYS A 62 -7.96 -33.44 16.68
N LYS A 63 -9.19 -32.97 16.46
CA LYS A 63 -10.35 -33.26 17.33
C LYS A 63 -11.08 -34.56 16.93
N LYS A 64 -10.85 -35.07 15.72
CA LYS A 64 -11.29 -36.39 15.27
C LYS A 64 -10.28 -37.44 15.70
#